data_AF-X1AII5-F1
#
_entry.id   AF-X1AII5-F1
#
_cell.length_a   1.000
_cell.length_b   1.000
_cell.length_c   1.000
_cell.angle_alpha   90.00
_cell.angle_beta   90.00
_cell.angle_gamma   90.00
#
_symmetry.space_group_name_H-M   'P 1'
#
loop_
_entity.id
_entity.type
_entity.pdbx_description
1 polymer ?
#
loop_
_entity_poly.entity_id
_entity_poly.type
_entity_poly.pdbx_seq_one_letter_code
_entity_poly.pdbx_strand_id
1 'polypeptide(L)'
;RSEAGYGRILAKHGFNVICVDISAPKLPENLPNLRYMQGDFLDLFPEKFLGATWDRPGFCDIIVNLSSIEHAGLAGRYGSKDDPDQDLRIMTLMQSLLAWDGFQLLHIPIGIDDTIGYYHRIYGKKRLPKLLEGWEVEDEAYWRKNEDNIYVQTDKETCLKEKATYSIPHYFAVGCFKLRIAPN
;
A
#
# COMPACT_ATOMS: atom_id res chain seq x y z
N ARG A 1 10.29 9.44 5.71
CA ARG A 1 9.31 10.49 5.34
C ARG A 1 7.95 9.87 5.56
N SER A 2 7.03 10.50 6.29
CA SER A 2 5.68 9.96 6.46
C SER A 2 4.83 10.26 5.22
N GLU A 3 3.73 9.53 5.08
CA GLU A 3 2.69 9.60 4.06
C GLU A 3 2.16 11.04 3.93
N ALA A 4 2.08 11.75 5.07
CA ALA A 4 1.75 13.18 5.12
C ALA A 4 2.69 14.09 4.30
N GLY A 5 3.94 13.67 4.07
CA GLY A 5 4.90 14.39 3.23
C GLY A 5 4.56 14.28 1.74
N TYR A 6 4.15 13.11 1.27
CA TYR A 6 3.74 12.91 -0.12
C TYR A 6 2.45 13.65 -0.44
N GLY A 7 1.46 13.59 0.47
CA GLY A 7 0.22 14.33 0.26
C GLY A 7 0.39 15.84 0.14
N ARG A 8 1.33 16.42 0.89
CA ARG A 8 1.71 17.84 0.73
C ARG A 8 2.30 18.13 -0.63
N ILE A 9 3.18 17.27 -1.12
CA ILE A 9 3.79 17.44 -2.45
C ILE A 9 2.70 17.39 -3.53
N LEU A 10 1.81 16.41 -3.47
CA LEU A 10 0.70 16.27 -4.43
C LEU A 10 -0.26 17.47 -4.36
N ALA A 11 -0.66 17.90 -3.17
CA ALA A 11 -1.51 19.07 -3.00
C ALA A 11 -0.87 20.35 -3.58
N LYS A 12 0.44 20.54 -3.41
CA LYS A 12 1.17 21.67 -4.00
C LYS A 12 1.26 21.61 -5.53
N HIS A 13 1.07 20.44 -6.13
CA HIS A 13 0.96 20.27 -7.59
C HIS A 13 -0.49 20.37 -8.09
N GLY A 14 -1.44 20.78 -7.25
CA GLY A 14 -2.83 21.06 -7.65
C GLY A 14 -3.81 19.89 -7.50
N PHE A 15 -3.37 18.74 -6.98
CA PHE A 15 -4.27 17.61 -6.71
C PHE A 15 -5.16 17.87 -5.49
N ASN A 16 -6.38 17.35 -5.49
CA ASN A 16 -7.19 17.24 -4.27
C ASN A 16 -6.79 15.95 -3.55
N VAL A 17 -6.30 16.07 -2.32
CA VAL A 17 -5.64 14.95 -1.63
C VAL A 17 -6.33 14.66 -0.31
N ILE A 18 -6.61 13.38 -0.08
CA ILE A 18 -6.96 12.84 1.23
C ILE A 18 -5.79 11.99 1.70
N CYS A 19 -5.15 12.39 2.80
CA CYS A 19 -4.15 11.59 3.48
C CYS A 19 -4.78 10.82 4.63
N VAL A 20 -4.63 9.50 4.61
CA VAL A 20 -5.07 8.60 5.68
C VAL A 20 -3.83 8.06 6.38
N ASP A 21 -3.75 8.22 7.71
CA ASP A 21 -2.61 7.76 8.51
C ASP A 21 -3.08 7.49 9.95
N ILE A 22 -2.53 6.49 10.62
CA ILE A 22 -2.80 6.23 12.04
C ILE A 22 -2.20 7.34 12.91
N SER A 23 -1.07 7.90 12.47
CA SER A 23 -0.36 8.98 13.14
C SER A 23 -0.88 10.34 12.71
N ALA A 24 -1.00 11.27 13.66
CA ALA A 24 -1.25 12.66 13.34
C ALA A 24 -0.12 13.24 12.46
N PRO A 25 -0.43 14.14 11.51
CA PRO A 25 0.60 14.80 10.72
C PRO A 25 1.50 15.62 11.64
N LYS A 26 2.83 15.44 11.52
CA LYS A 26 3.82 16.16 12.33
C LYS A 26 3.76 17.69 12.15
N LEU A 27 3.29 18.15 11.00
CA LEU A 27 3.13 19.57 10.67
C LEU A 27 1.81 19.73 9.92
N PRO A 28 0.73 20.18 10.59
CA PRO A 28 -0.49 20.56 9.89
C PRO A 28 -0.21 21.83 9.08
N GLU A 29 -0.15 21.70 7.75
CA GLU A 29 -0.21 22.84 6.85
C GLU A 29 -1.67 23.05 6.42
N ASN A 30 -2.11 24.31 6.42
CA ASN A 30 -3.43 24.67 5.94
C ASN A 30 -3.39 24.81 4.41
N LEU A 31 -3.44 23.68 3.70
CA LEU A 31 -3.62 23.62 2.26
C LEU A 31 -5.09 23.32 1.96
N PRO A 32 -5.80 24.17 1.19
CA PRO A 32 -7.26 24.04 1.01
C PRO A 32 -7.67 22.75 0.27
N ASN A 33 -6.75 22.16 -0.49
CA ASN A 33 -6.92 20.93 -1.26
C ASN A 33 -6.26 19.70 -0.60
N LEU A 34 -5.92 19.77 0.69
CA LEU A 34 -5.36 18.66 1.46
C LEU A 34 -6.18 18.41 2.73
N ARG A 35 -6.76 17.21 2.83
CA ARG A 35 -7.46 16.75 4.02
C ARG A 35 -6.67 15.63 4.68
N TYR A 36 -6.47 15.74 5.99
CA TYR A 36 -5.92 14.66 6.80
C TYR A 36 -7.05 13.92 7.52
N MET A 37 -7.02 12.59 7.45
CA MET A 37 -7.90 11.69 8.20
C MET A 37 -7.01 10.79 9.06
N GLN A 38 -7.07 11.01 10.38
CA GLN A 38 -6.29 10.22 11.32
C GLN A 38 -7.10 9.01 11.79
N GLY A 39 -6.55 7.80 11.64
CA GLY A 39 -7.17 6.56 12.11
C GLY A 39 -6.72 5.33 11.35
N ASP A 40 -7.14 4.16 11.83
CA ASP A 40 -7.05 2.92 11.05
C ASP A 40 -7.93 3.01 9.81
N PHE A 41 -7.44 2.48 8.69
CA PHE A 41 -8.13 2.59 7.40
C PHE A 41 -9.52 1.94 7.44
N LEU A 42 -9.67 0.77 8.08
CA LEU A 42 -10.96 0.06 8.13
C LEU A 42 -11.95 0.72 9.10
N ASP A 43 -11.46 1.48 10.10
CA ASP A 43 -12.33 2.27 10.97
C ASP A 43 -12.87 3.52 10.25
N LEU A 44 -12.04 4.15 9.41
CA LEU A 44 -12.39 5.32 8.61
C LEU A 44 -13.26 4.98 7.39
N PHE A 45 -13.02 3.80 6.81
CA PHE A 45 -13.75 3.25 5.67
C PHE A 45 -14.28 1.86 6.04
N PRO A 46 -15.39 1.77 6.77
CA PRO A 46 -15.95 0.49 7.19
C PRO A 46 -16.48 -0.35 6.01
N GLU A 47 -16.59 -1.65 6.22
CA GLU A 47 -17.01 -2.64 5.22
C GLU A 47 -18.35 -2.35 4.51
N LYS A 48 -19.21 -1.48 5.04
CA LYS A 48 -20.40 -0.97 4.32
C LYS A 48 -20.06 -0.23 3.02
N PHE A 49 -18.80 0.16 2.82
CA PHE A 49 -18.29 0.72 1.58
C PHE A 49 -17.88 -0.38 0.57
N LEU A 50 -17.70 -1.63 1.01
CA LEU A 50 -17.49 -2.77 0.12
C LEU A 50 -18.73 -2.98 -0.73
N GLY A 51 -18.52 -3.08 -2.05
CA GLY A 51 -19.63 -3.29 -2.98
C GLY A 51 -20.60 -2.11 -3.07
N ALA A 52 -20.20 -0.91 -2.60
CA ALA A 52 -20.84 0.33 -3.05
C ALA A 52 -20.68 0.37 -4.56
N THR A 53 -21.77 0.06 -5.24
CA THR A 53 -21.78 -0.51 -6.57
C THR A 53 -21.27 0.46 -7.63
N TRP A 54 -20.78 -0.15 -8.71
CA TRP A 54 -20.40 0.35 -10.03
C TRP A 54 -21.16 1.56 -10.62
N ASP A 55 -22.33 1.91 -10.07
CA ASP A 55 -23.22 3.02 -10.39
C ASP A 55 -22.94 4.32 -9.60
N ARG A 56 -21.91 4.35 -8.75
CA ARG A 56 -21.35 5.59 -8.18
C ARG A 56 -20.08 6.04 -8.92
N PRO A 57 -19.88 7.36 -9.15
CA PRO A 57 -18.55 7.85 -9.47
C PRO A 57 -17.62 7.47 -8.30
N GLY A 58 -16.45 6.91 -8.62
CA GLY A 58 -15.48 6.48 -7.62
C GLY A 58 -15.12 7.62 -6.67
N PHE A 59 -14.72 7.26 -5.45
CA PHE A 59 -14.35 8.24 -4.43
C PHE A 59 -13.03 8.96 -4.75
N CYS A 60 -12.15 8.32 -5.53
CA CYS A 60 -10.86 8.86 -5.92
C CYS A 60 -10.41 8.34 -7.30
N ASP A 61 -9.68 9.17 -8.04
CA ASP A 61 -9.12 8.79 -9.36
C ASP A 61 -7.79 8.03 -9.20
N ILE A 62 -7.06 8.30 -8.11
CA ILE A 62 -5.74 7.73 -7.85
C ILE A 62 -5.63 7.34 -6.37
N ILE A 63 -5.17 6.12 -6.11
CA ILE A 63 -4.75 5.66 -4.77
C ILE A 63 -3.23 5.53 -4.75
N VAL A 64 -2.60 6.04 -3.70
CA VAL A 64 -1.14 5.94 -3.49
C VAL A 64 -0.89 5.17 -2.21
N ASN A 65 -0.49 3.91 -2.35
CA ASN A 65 -0.25 2.96 -1.26
C ASN A 65 1.25 2.62 -1.23
N LEU A 66 2.02 3.41 -0.47
CA LEU A 66 3.47 3.34 -0.45
C LEU A 66 3.97 2.88 0.90
N SER A 67 4.41 1.63 0.98
CA SER A 67 4.99 1.04 2.19
C SER A 67 4.12 1.22 3.45
N SER A 68 2.82 0.96 3.31
CA SER A 68 1.85 1.03 4.40
C SER A 68 1.06 -0.26 4.59
N ILE A 69 0.60 -0.90 3.50
CA ILE A 69 -0.24 -2.10 3.55
C ILE A 69 0.44 -3.30 4.21
N GLU A 70 1.77 -3.41 4.12
CA GLU A 70 2.54 -4.50 4.72
C GLU A 70 2.49 -4.51 6.25
N HIS A 71 2.01 -3.42 6.86
CA HIS A 71 1.84 -3.27 8.29
C HIS A 71 0.45 -3.69 8.77
N ALA A 72 -0.52 -3.84 7.86
CA ALA A 72 -1.88 -4.15 8.22
C ALA A 72 -1.98 -5.54 8.87
N GLY A 73 -2.71 -5.57 9.99
CA GLY A 73 -3.03 -6.78 10.72
C GLY A 73 -1.90 -7.30 11.60
N LEU A 74 -0.82 -6.53 11.76
CA LEU A 74 0.31 -6.88 12.62
C LEU A 74 0.23 -6.13 13.95
N ALA A 75 -0.12 -6.83 15.03
CA ALA A 75 -0.10 -6.26 16.36
C ALA A 75 1.31 -5.82 16.76
N GLY A 76 1.44 -4.62 17.32
CA GLY A 76 2.73 -4.08 17.79
C GLY A 76 2.97 -2.67 17.30
N ARG A 77 3.86 -2.51 16.30
CA ARG A 77 4.48 -1.22 15.92
C ARG A 77 3.51 -0.05 15.75
N TYR A 78 2.36 -0.30 15.13
CA TYR A 78 1.35 0.73 14.84
C TYR A 78 0.02 0.52 15.58
N GLY A 79 -0.03 -0.41 16.54
CA GLY A 79 -1.24 -0.67 17.33
C GLY A 79 -2.39 -1.30 16.56
N SER A 80 -2.15 -1.84 15.36
CA SER A 80 -3.14 -2.63 14.62
C SER A 80 -3.58 -3.85 15.45
N LYS A 81 -4.83 -4.28 15.26
CA LYS A 81 -5.31 -5.56 15.80
C LYS A 81 -4.61 -6.69 15.05
N ASP A 82 -4.35 -7.79 15.74
CA ASP A 82 -3.83 -8.99 15.09
C ASP A 82 -4.91 -9.56 14.18
N ASP A 83 -4.65 -9.51 12.87
CA ASP A 83 -5.58 -9.96 11.86
C ASP A 83 -4.80 -10.41 10.61
N PRO A 84 -4.78 -11.71 10.30
CA PRO A 84 -3.95 -12.24 9.24
C PRO A 84 -4.35 -11.73 7.85
N ASP A 85 -5.57 -11.22 7.66
CA ASP A 85 -6.13 -10.83 6.36
C ASP A 85 -6.57 -9.37 6.29
N GLN A 86 -6.15 -8.51 7.24
CA GLN A 86 -6.48 -7.07 7.20
C GLN A 86 -5.96 -6.40 5.93
N ASP A 87 -4.75 -6.75 5.47
CA ASP A 87 -4.17 -6.24 4.21
C ASP A 87 -5.04 -6.58 2.99
N LEU A 88 -5.58 -7.81 2.92
CA LEU A 88 -6.46 -8.20 1.82
C LEU A 88 -7.77 -7.40 1.84
N ARG A 89 -8.41 -7.28 3.01
CA ARG A 89 -9.67 -6.52 3.11
C ARG A 89 -9.48 -5.05 2.77
N ILE A 90 -8.37 -4.45 3.18
CA ILE A 90 -8.01 -3.09 2.79
C ILE A 90 -7.84 -2.99 1.27
N MET A 91 -7.13 -3.93 0.63
CA MET A 91 -6.95 -3.93 -0.83
C MET A 91 -8.28 -4.10 -1.58
N THR A 92 -9.19 -4.95 -1.11
CA THR A 92 -10.53 -5.10 -1.69
C THR A 92 -11.36 -3.82 -1.53
N LEU A 93 -11.28 -3.17 -0.37
CA LEU A 93 -11.98 -1.93 -0.12
C LEU A 93 -11.44 -0.78 -0.98
N MET A 94 -10.11 -0.72 -1.18
CA MET A 94 -9.50 0.26 -2.09
C MET A 94 -10.03 0.13 -3.52
N GLN A 95 -10.35 -1.09 -4.01
CA GLN A 95 -11.01 -1.26 -5.31
C GLN A 95 -12.38 -0.54 -5.33
N SER A 96 -13.15 -0.65 -4.24
CA SER A 96 -14.47 -0.02 -4.14
C SER A 96 -14.40 1.52 -4.02
N LEU A 97 -13.26 2.07 -3.61
CA LEU A 97 -13.05 3.52 -3.50
C LEU A 97 -12.50 4.14 -4.79
N LEU A 98 -11.92 3.34 -5.68
CA LEU A 98 -11.28 3.81 -6.90
C LEU A 98 -12.31 4.01 -8.02
N ALA A 99 -12.17 5.09 -8.78
CA ALA A 99 -12.92 5.27 -10.02
C ALA A 99 -12.58 4.17 -11.04
N TRP A 100 -13.54 3.84 -11.89
CA TRP A 100 -13.40 2.80 -12.92
C TRP A 100 -12.19 2.99 -13.84
N ASP A 101 -11.93 4.23 -14.25
CA ASP A 101 -10.79 4.65 -15.07
C ASP A 101 -9.56 5.05 -14.24
N GLY A 102 -9.68 5.00 -12.92
CA GLY A 102 -8.62 5.27 -11.96
C GLY A 102 -7.57 4.17 -11.89
N PHE A 103 -6.52 4.44 -11.11
CA PHE A 103 -5.47 3.45 -10.83
C PHE A 103 -4.91 3.59 -9.41
N GLN A 104 -4.30 2.52 -8.91
CA GLN A 104 -3.54 2.52 -7.68
C GLN A 104 -2.04 2.36 -7.98
N LEU A 105 -1.20 3.15 -7.29
CA LEU A 105 0.24 2.91 -7.18
C LEU A 105 0.51 2.17 -5.88
N LEU A 106 1.03 0.95 -5.98
CA LEU A 106 1.34 0.09 -4.84
C LEU A 106 2.85 -0.15 -4.76
N HIS A 107 3.44 0.05 -3.58
CA HIS A 107 4.85 -0.26 -3.31
C HIS A 107 4.97 -1.08 -2.03
N ILE A 108 5.50 -2.30 -2.13
CA ILE A 108 5.51 -3.29 -1.03
C ILE A 108 6.80 -4.13 -1.00
N PRO A 109 7.15 -4.72 0.17
CA PRO A 109 8.18 -5.73 0.27
C PRO A 109 7.85 -7.01 -0.52
N ILE A 110 8.78 -7.48 -1.33
CA ILE A 110 8.70 -8.73 -2.12
C ILE A 110 9.81 -9.67 -1.67
N GLY A 111 9.54 -10.98 -1.68
CA GLY A 111 10.50 -12.00 -1.29
C GLY A 111 9.86 -13.38 -1.15
N ILE A 112 10.53 -14.26 -0.42
CA ILE A 112 9.89 -15.46 0.13
C ILE A 112 8.83 -15.00 1.13
N ASP A 113 7.60 -15.55 1.03
CA ASP A 113 6.49 -15.20 1.93
C ASP A 113 6.92 -15.30 3.40
N ASP A 114 6.81 -14.19 4.12
CA ASP A 114 7.25 -14.11 5.51
C ASP A 114 6.56 -12.96 6.25
N THR A 115 6.73 -12.90 7.56
CA THR A 115 6.33 -11.76 8.40
C THR A 115 7.44 -11.46 9.38
N ILE A 116 8.06 -10.28 9.23
CA ILE A 116 9.20 -9.85 10.04
C ILE A 116 8.68 -9.31 11.37
N GLY A 117 8.32 -10.22 12.28
CA GLY A 117 7.76 -9.90 13.60
C GLY A 117 6.53 -8.99 13.48
N TYR A 118 6.51 -7.91 14.25
CA TYR A 118 5.46 -6.87 14.16
C TYR A 118 5.80 -5.74 13.17
N TYR A 119 6.87 -5.88 12.38
CA TYR A 119 7.37 -4.81 11.53
C TYR A 119 6.68 -4.75 10.19
N HIS A 120 6.59 -5.83 9.43
CA HIS A 120 5.96 -5.86 8.10
C HIS A 120 5.85 -7.29 7.55
N ARG A 121 4.94 -7.48 6.60
CA ARG A 121 4.84 -8.68 5.75
C ARG A 121 5.81 -8.62 4.58
N ILE A 122 6.22 -9.79 4.10
CA ILE A 122 6.92 -9.99 2.83
C ILE A 122 5.99 -10.75 1.90
N TYR A 123 5.69 -10.16 0.74
CA TYR A 123 4.75 -10.72 -0.22
C TYR A 123 5.49 -11.60 -1.22
N GLY A 124 5.27 -12.92 -1.12
CA GLY A 124 5.88 -13.91 -2.00
C GLY A 124 4.86 -14.64 -2.88
N LYS A 125 5.27 -15.80 -3.39
CA LYS A 125 4.50 -16.59 -4.36
C LYS A 125 3.11 -17.01 -3.85
N LYS A 126 2.88 -17.04 -2.53
CA LYS A 126 1.59 -17.42 -1.94
C LYS A 126 0.72 -16.22 -1.58
N ARG A 127 1.29 -15.15 -1.02
CA ARG A 127 0.52 -14.00 -0.51
C ARG A 127 0.31 -12.93 -1.56
N LEU A 128 1.30 -12.68 -2.43
CA LEU A 128 1.19 -11.65 -3.46
C LEU A 128 -0.02 -11.85 -4.38
N PRO A 129 -0.33 -13.06 -4.90
CA PRO A 129 -1.51 -13.25 -5.73
C PRO A 129 -2.82 -12.96 -5.01
N LYS A 130 -2.89 -13.24 -3.69
CA LYS A 130 -4.07 -12.93 -2.87
C LYS A 130 -4.22 -11.42 -2.65
N LEU A 131 -3.10 -10.73 -2.41
CA LEU A 131 -3.11 -9.27 -2.23
C LEU A 131 -3.59 -8.54 -3.49
N LEU A 132 -3.23 -9.07 -4.66
CA LEU A 132 -3.58 -8.52 -5.97
C LEU A 132 -4.90 -9.08 -6.53
N GLU A 133 -5.66 -9.87 -5.77
CA GLU A 133 -6.94 -10.43 -6.23
C GLU A 133 -7.94 -9.30 -6.53
N GLY A 134 -8.58 -9.35 -7.70
CA GLY A 134 -9.48 -8.29 -8.20
C GLY A 134 -8.77 -7.09 -8.84
N TRP A 135 -7.44 -7.08 -8.86
CA TRP A 135 -6.64 -6.06 -9.56
C TRP A 135 -6.04 -6.60 -10.86
N GLU A 136 -6.05 -5.78 -11.90
CA GLU A 136 -5.20 -5.93 -13.08
C GLU A 136 -3.88 -5.20 -12.85
N VAL A 137 -2.75 -5.90 -13.08
CA VAL A 137 -1.42 -5.30 -13.03
C VAL A 137 -1.12 -4.70 -14.40
N GLU A 138 -1.23 -3.37 -14.53
CA GLU A 138 -0.94 -2.65 -15.78
C GLU A 138 0.57 -2.48 -15.97
N ASP A 139 1.31 -2.23 -14.89
CA ASP A 139 2.78 -2.11 -14.89
C ASP A 139 3.36 -2.67 -13.58
N GLU A 140 4.54 -3.27 -13.66
CA GLU A 140 5.28 -3.78 -12.50
C GLU A 140 6.79 -3.59 -12.66
N ALA A 141 7.46 -3.18 -11.57
CA ALA A 141 8.91 -3.07 -11.49
C ALA A 141 9.42 -3.65 -10.17
N TYR A 142 10.57 -4.32 -10.23
CA TYR A 142 11.15 -5.03 -9.12
C TYR A 142 12.56 -4.55 -8.82
N TRP A 143 12.88 -4.40 -7.54
CA TRP A 143 14.15 -3.86 -7.08
C TRP A 143 14.72 -4.71 -5.96
N ARG A 144 16.01 -4.99 -6.00
CA ARG A 144 16.75 -5.66 -4.91
C ARG A 144 18.01 -4.87 -4.57
N LYS A 145 18.63 -5.17 -3.44
CA LYS A 145 19.93 -4.56 -3.15
C LYS A 145 21.06 -5.34 -3.81
N ASN A 146 22.02 -4.62 -4.37
CA ASN A 146 23.30 -5.17 -4.81
C ASN A 146 24.27 -5.28 -3.62
N GLU A 147 25.51 -5.69 -3.90
CA GLU A 147 26.57 -5.85 -2.89
C GLU A 147 26.92 -4.53 -2.17
N ASP A 148 26.73 -3.39 -2.83
CA ASP A 148 26.92 -2.05 -2.27
C ASP A 148 25.71 -1.55 -1.44
N ASN A 149 24.73 -2.42 -1.17
CA ASN A 149 23.50 -2.08 -0.42
C ASN A 149 22.64 -1.00 -1.12
N ILE A 150 22.72 -0.91 -2.45
CA ILE A 150 21.96 0.01 -3.31
C ILE A 150 20.85 -0.77 -4.03
N TYR A 151 19.64 -0.21 -4.06
CA TYR A 151 18.55 -0.79 -4.85
C TYR A 151 18.84 -0.68 -6.35
N VAL A 152 18.84 -1.83 -7.02
CA VAL A 152 18.98 -1.98 -8.46
C VAL A 152 17.77 -2.74 -9.00
N GLN A 153 17.31 -2.35 -10.19
CA GLN A 153 16.17 -2.99 -10.83
C GLN A 153 16.54 -4.40 -11.27
N THR A 154 15.62 -5.34 -11.14
CA THR A 154 15.80 -6.75 -11.52
C THR A 154 14.46 -7.35 -11.97
N ASP A 155 14.45 -8.62 -12.35
CA ASP A 155 13.22 -9.36 -12.65
C ASP A 155 12.50 -9.87 -11.38
N LYS A 156 11.20 -10.16 -11.56
CA LYS A 156 10.28 -10.69 -10.54
C LYS A 156 10.76 -12.00 -9.91
N GLU A 157 11.24 -12.95 -10.72
CA GLU A 157 11.61 -14.28 -10.23
C GLU A 157 12.86 -14.25 -9.35
N THR A 158 13.77 -13.31 -9.61
CA THR A 158 14.90 -13.01 -8.73
C THR A 158 14.39 -12.48 -7.39
N CYS A 159 13.54 -11.45 -7.39
CA CYS A 159 13.00 -10.88 -6.14
C CYS A 159 12.20 -11.89 -5.31
N LEU A 160 11.38 -12.75 -5.93
CA LEU A 160 10.58 -13.76 -5.22
C LEU A 160 11.40 -14.87 -4.54
N LYS A 161 12.71 -14.93 -4.80
CA LYS A 161 13.65 -15.86 -4.12
C LYS A 161 14.44 -15.19 -3.00
N GLU A 162 14.33 -13.87 -2.85
CA GLU A 162 15.05 -13.12 -1.82
C GLU A 162 14.50 -13.47 -0.43
N LYS A 163 15.40 -13.76 0.50
CA LYS A 163 15.06 -13.95 1.91
C LYS A 163 15.24 -12.63 2.64
N ALA A 164 14.17 -12.13 3.24
CA ALA A 164 14.23 -10.93 4.05
C ALA A 164 15.10 -11.14 5.31
N THR A 165 15.72 -10.08 5.79
CA THR A 165 16.56 -10.12 7.00
C THR A 165 15.81 -9.65 8.23
N TYR A 166 16.00 -10.39 9.32
CA TYR A 166 15.49 -10.04 10.65
C TYR A 166 16.45 -9.11 11.41
N SER A 167 17.69 -8.95 10.91
CA SER A 167 18.66 -7.98 11.43
C SER A 167 18.29 -6.55 11.03
N ILE A 168 18.63 -5.58 11.88
CA ILE A 168 18.42 -4.16 11.61
C ILE A 168 19.70 -3.60 10.93
N PRO A 169 19.58 -2.86 9.80
CA PRO A 169 18.35 -2.56 9.07
C PRO A 169 17.80 -3.80 8.34
N HIS A 170 16.48 -3.99 8.40
CA HIS A 170 15.82 -5.04 7.65
C HIS A 170 16.07 -4.87 6.15
N TYR A 171 16.32 -5.97 5.46
CA TYR A 171 16.44 -6.06 4.02
C TYR A 171 15.30 -6.89 3.45
N PHE A 172 14.78 -6.44 2.32
CA PHE A 172 13.83 -7.13 1.47
C PHE A 172 13.97 -6.58 0.05
N ALA A 173 13.53 -7.34 -0.95
CA ALA A 173 13.30 -6.77 -2.27
C ALA A 173 11.99 -5.97 -2.27
N VAL A 174 11.78 -5.18 -3.31
CA VAL A 174 10.64 -4.28 -3.44
C VAL A 174 9.94 -4.53 -4.76
N GLY A 175 8.61 -4.53 -4.72
CA GLY A 175 7.76 -4.49 -5.90
C GLY A 175 7.01 -3.17 -5.96
N CYS A 176 7.00 -2.56 -7.14
CA CYS A 176 6.21 -1.40 -7.48
C CYS A 176 5.19 -1.80 -8.54
N PHE A 177 3.92 -1.49 -8.33
CA PHE A 177 2.83 -1.88 -9.22
C PHE A 177 1.95 -0.69 -9.55
N LYS A 178 1.55 -0.60 -10.81
CA LYS A 178 0.40 0.21 -11.23
C LYS A 178 -0.78 -0.73 -11.46
N LEU A 179 -1.81 -0.56 -10.65
CA LEU A 179 -2.96 -1.46 -10.59
C LEU A 179 -4.22 -0.77 -11.09
N ARG A 180 -5.04 -1.50 -11.85
CA ARG A 180 -6.40 -1.12 -12.22
C ARG A 180 -7.39 -2.13 -11.67
N ILE A 181 -8.66 -1.74 -11.60
CA ILE A 181 -9.73 -2.70 -11.30
C ILE A 181 -9.77 -3.71 -12.44
N ALA A 182 -9.70 -5.00 -12.14
CA ALA A 182 -9.75 -6.03 -13.18
C ALA A 182 -11.12 -5.99 -13.89
N PRO A 183 -11.16 -6.12 -15.23
CA PRO A 183 -12.41 -6.30 -15.94
C PRO A 183 -13.06 -7.63 -15.51
N ASN A 184 -14.38 -7.60 -15.25
CA ASN A 184 -15.18 -8.79 -14.97
C ASN A 184 -15.29 -9.73 -16.18
#